data_AF-A0A4R3XFR8-F1
#
_entry.id   AF-A0A4R3XFR8-F1
#
_cell.length_a   1.000
_cell.length_b   1.000
_cell.length_c   1.000
_cell.angle_alpha   90.00
_cell.angle_beta   90.00
_cell.angle_gamma   90.00
#
_symmetry.space_group_name_H-M   'P 1'
#
loop_
_entity.id
_entity.type
_entity.pdbx_description
1 polymer ?
#
loop_
_entity_poly.entity_id
_entity_poly.type
_entity_poly.pdbx_seq_one_letter_code
_entity_poly.pdbx_strand_id
1 'polypeptide(L)'
;MTRSPEISLPEKLRENGRLRGNEWAWPVCDIPAVIEAARLAGLVSIGGQLQFRFPEATCELYWIGVDTFPFISSDLAWRERVEKTAVVALSQFRALQKDCDFLAEGQSSFGQHLDSYRAGGGDPRDAMCFVWYLEATGDLEQV
;
A
#
# COMPACT_ATOMS: atom_id res chain seq x y z
N MET A 1 0.10 -20.50 12.93
CA MET A 1 0.01 -19.03 12.95
C MET A 1 0.94 -18.52 11.87
N THR A 2 0.40 -18.22 10.70
CA THR A 2 1.18 -17.61 9.61
C THR A 2 1.56 -16.21 10.06
N ARG A 3 2.86 -15.92 10.08
CA ARG A 3 3.39 -14.61 10.42
C ARG A 3 3.04 -13.66 9.28
N SER A 4 2.49 -12.48 9.57
CA SER A 4 2.15 -11.50 8.52
C SER A 4 3.42 -11.12 7.75
N PRO A 5 3.44 -11.12 6.40
CA PRO A 5 4.66 -10.91 5.62
C PRO A 5 5.40 -9.62 5.96
N GLU A 6 4.66 -8.58 6.35
CA GLU A 6 5.14 -7.25 6.70
C GLU A 6 6.12 -7.25 7.88
N ILE A 7 6.13 -8.28 8.74
CA ILE A 7 7.12 -8.38 9.82
C ILE A 7 8.55 -8.56 9.31
N SER A 8 8.71 -9.02 8.07
CA SER A 8 10.02 -9.20 7.43
C SER A 8 10.57 -7.89 6.89
N LEU A 9 9.79 -6.81 6.90
CA LEU A 9 10.25 -5.48 6.52
C LEU A 9 11.19 -4.90 7.60
N PRO A 10 12.16 -4.05 7.19
CA PRO A 10 13.01 -3.32 8.11
C PRO A 10 12.22 -2.62 9.21
N GLU A 11 12.73 -2.63 10.44
CA GLU A 11 12.09 -2.04 11.62
C GLU A 11 11.61 -0.61 11.37
N LYS A 12 12.48 0.24 10.79
CA LYS A 12 12.15 1.62 10.45
C LYS A 12 10.90 1.76 9.57
N LEU A 13 10.69 0.86 8.60
CA LEU A 13 9.49 0.87 7.78
C LEU A 13 8.28 0.35 8.55
N ARG A 14 8.46 -0.62 9.44
CA ARG A 14 7.38 -1.12 10.30
C ARG A 14 6.91 -0.08 11.31
N GLU A 15 7.80 0.74 11.85
CA GLU A 15 7.47 1.84 12.77
C GLU A 15 6.63 2.93 12.10
N ASN A 16 6.89 3.21 10.83
CA ASN A 16 6.09 4.15 10.03
C ASN A 16 4.78 3.54 9.52
N GLY A 17 4.70 2.21 9.48
CA GLY A 17 3.50 1.48 9.10
C GLY A 17 2.44 1.55 10.19
N ARG A 18 1.18 1.72 9.79
CA ARG A 18 0.02 1.70 10.68
C ARG A 18 -0.86 0.51 10.34
N LEU A 19 -0.96 -0.43 11.28
CA LEU A 19 -1.90 -1.53 11.21
C LEU A 19 -3.28 -1.09 11.71
N ARG A 20 -4.32 -1.28 10.90
CA ARG A 20 -5.73 -1.12 11.29
C ARG A 20 -6.50 -2.35 10.81
N GLY A 21 -7.11 -3.09 11.74
CA GLY A 21 -7.64 -4.41 11.42
C GLY A 21 -6.52 -5.34 10.97
N ASN A 22 -6.62 -5.83 9.73
CA ASN A 22 -5.61 -6.70 9.10
C ASN A 22 -4.82 -5.98 7.99
N GLU A 23 -4.94 -4.66 7.88
CA GLU A 23 -4.33 -3.90 6.79
C GLU A 23 -3.20 -2.98 7.27
N TRP A 24 -2.01 -3.24 6.75
CA TRP A 24 -0.87 -2.36 6.89
C TRP A 24 -0.93 -1.23 5.86
N ALA A 25 -0.83 0.00 6.35
CA ALA A 25 -0.72 1.18 5.51
C ALA A 25 0.50 2.02 5.88
N TRP A 26 1.09 2.66 4.88
CA TRP A 26 2.22 3.57 5.07
C TRP A 26 1.89 4.97 4.56
N PRO A 27 2.63 5.99 5.03
CA PRO A 27 2.67 7.27 4.33
C PRO A 27 2.94 7.04 2.85
N VAL A 28 2.24 7.78 1.98
CA VAL A 28 2.35 7.61 0.52
C VAL A 28 3.79 7.73 0.03
N CYS A 29 4.60 8.60 0.65
CA CYS A 29 6.00 8.78 0.30
C CYS A 29 6.90 7.58 0.62
N ASP A 30 6.47 6.69 1.52
CA ASP A 30 7.26 5.54 1.97
C ASP A 30 7.04 4.30 1.09
N ILE A 31 5.98 4.26 0.27
CA ILE A 31 5.62 3.09 -0.54
C ILE A 31 6.74 2.62 -1.48
N PRO A 32 7.50 3.50 -2.18
CA PRO A 32 8.64 3.04 -2.97
C PRO A 32 9.68 2.28 -2.13
N ALA A 33 9.91 2.69 -0.88
CA ALA A 33 10.83 2.02 0.03
C ALA A 33 10.24 0.70 0.57
N VAL A 34 8.92 0.63 0.80
CA VAL A 34 8.22 -0.60 1.16
C VAL A 34 8.34 -1.65 0.06
N ILE A 35 8.13 -1.27 -1.21
CA ILE A 35 8.25 -2.17 -2.36
C ILE A 35 9.67 -2.74 -2.46
N GLU A 36 10.68 -1.86 -2.36
CA GLU A 36 12.07 -2.30 -2.45
C GLU A 36 12.47 -3.18 -1.26
N ALA A 37 12.02 -2.85 -0.05
CA ALA A 37 12.26 -3.67 1.12
C ALA A 37 11.59 -5.06 1.01
N ALA A 38 10.37 -5.12 0.48
CA ALA A 38 9.69 -6.37 0.20
C ALA A 38 10.47 -7.24 -0.80
N ARG A 39 10.97 -6.62 -1.89
CA ARG A 39 11.80 -7.29 -2.89
C ARG A 39 13.06 -7.90 -2.25
N LEU A 40 13.77 -7.12 -1.44
CA LEU A 40 14.98 -7.57 -0.74
C LEU A 40 14.69 -8.66 0.30
N ALA A 41 13.50 -8.64 0.91
CA ALA A 41 13.03 -9.68 1.83
C ALA A 41 12.50 -10.94 1.12
N GLY A 42 12.49 -10.99 -0.21
CA GLY A 42 11.97 -12.13 -0.97
C GLY A 42 10.44 -12.23 -0.94
N LEU A 43 9.74 -11.12 -0.75
CA LEU A 43 8.29 -11.04 -0.72
C LEU A 43 7.73 -10.57 -2.06
N VAL A 44 6.62 -11.17 -2.47
CA VAL A 44 5.88 -10.73 -3.64
C VAL A 44 5.07 -9.49 -3.28
N SER A 45 5.16 -8.45 -4.10
CA SER A 45 4.31 -7.25 -3.97
C SER A 45 3.00 -7.48 -4.71
N ILE A 46 1.89 -7.70 -4.00
CA ILE A 46 0.60 -7.90 -4.65
C ILE A 46 0.13 -6.59 -5.28
N GLY A 47 0.14 -5.53 -4.47
CA GLY A 47 -0.39 -4.23 -4.82
C GLY A 47 -0.90 -3.49 -3.59
N GLY A 48 -1.76 -2.52 -3.81
CA GLY A 48 -2.25 -1.66 -2.74
C GLY A 48 -3.21 -0.59 -3.22
N GLN A 49 -3.73 0.19 -2.28
CA GLN A 49 -4.76 1.19 -2.56
C GLN A 49 -4.59 2.43 -1.68
N LEU A 50 -4.90 3.60 -2.25
CA LEU A 50 -4.96 4.86 -1.51
C LEU A 50 -6.15 4.87 -0.54
N GLN A 51 -5.89 5.28 0.70
CA GLN A 51 -6.90 5.48 1.72
C GLN A 51 -6.66 6.80 2.48
N PHE A 52 -7.74 7.38 3.00
CA PHE A 52 -7.69 8.36 4.08
C PHE A 52 -8.18 7.70 5.37
N ARG A 53 -7.31 7.61 6.37
CA ARG A 53 -7.61 7.00 7.67
C ARG A 53 -7.75 8.08 8.73
N PHE A 54 -9.00 8.42 9.05
CA PHE A 54 -9.37 9.29 10.16
C PHE A 54 -9.57 8.46 11.44
N PRO A 55 -9.64 9.09 12.63
CA PRO A 55 -9.90 8.36 13.88
C PRO A 55 -11.17 7.51 13.85
N GLU A 56 -12.25 8.02 13.26
CA GLU A 56 -13.57 7.36 13.25
C GLU A 56 -13.96 6.74 11.89
N ALA A 57 -13.16 6.95 10.85
CA ALA A 57 -13.49 6.51 9.50
C ALA A 57 -12.27 6.08 8.69
N THR A 58 -12.49 5.18 7.75
CA THR A 58 -11.57 4.89 6.65
C THR A 58 -12.30 5.21 5.34
N CYS A 59 -11.70 6.04 4.51
CA CYS A 59 -12.21 6.37 3.19
C CYS A 59 -11.28 5.76 2.13
N GLU A 60 -11.82 4.87 1.31
CA GLU A 60 -11.07 4.06 0.35
C GLU A 60 -11.27 4.58 -1.07
N LEU A 61 -10.17 4.90 -1.78
CA LEU A 61 -10.23 5.29 -3.19
C LEU A 61 -9.95 4.08 -4.07
N TYR A 62 -10.98 3.27 -4.32
CA TYR A 62 -10.83 1.97 -4.99
C TYR A 62 -10.32 2.02 -6.43
N TRP A 63 -10.35 3.19 -7.08
CA TRP A 63 -9.80 3.42 -8.41
C TRP A 63 -8.34 3.89 -8.40
N ILE A 64 -7.77 4.22 -7.23
CA ILE A 64 -6.38 4.65 -7.08
C ILE A 64 -5.61 3.54 -6.37
N GLY A 65 -5.10 2.61 -7.17
CA GLY A 65 -4.42 1.43 -6.67
C GLY A 65 -3.37 0.89 -7.62
N VAL A 66 -2.54 0.02 -7.07
CA VAL A 66 -1.56 -0.80 -7.81
C VAL A 66 -2.04 -2.23 -7.74
N ASP A 67 -2.00 -2.93 -8.86
CA ASP A 67 -2.26 -4.37 -8.93
C ASP A 67 -1.27 -5.01 -9.91
N THR A 68 -0.44 -5.91 -9.40
CA THR A 68 0.62 -6.56 -10.19
C THR A 68 0.17 -7.89 -10.80
N PHE A 69 -0.85 -8.53 -10.25
CA PHE A 69 -1.25 -9.89 -10.62
C PHE A 69 -1.83 -10.01 -12.03
N PRO A 70 -2.53 -9.01 -12.59
CA PRO A 70 -2.92 -9.03 -14.00
C PRO A 70 -1.74 -9.08 -14.98
N PHE A 71 -0.52 -8.75 -14.54
CA PHE A 71 0.67 -8.64 -15.39
C PHE A 71 1.69 -9.76 -15.17
N ILE A 72 1.65 -10.44 -14.02
CA ILE A 72 2.67 -11.40 -13.61
C ILE A 72 2.03 -12.77 -13.39
N SER A 73 2.47 -13.77 -14.16
CA SER A 73 1.97 -15.14 -14.03
C SER A 73 2.34 -15.75 -12.67
N SER A 74 1.38 -16.48 -12.09
CA SER A 74 1.56 -17.31 -10.90
C SER A 74 2.50 -18.51 -11.11
N ASP A 75 2.71 -18.93 -12.36
CA ASP A 75 3.53 -20.11 -12.71
C ASP A 75 5.04 -19.82 -12.66
N LEU A 76 5.40 -18.54 -12.54
CA LEU A 76 6.80 -18.14 -12.43
C LEU A 76 7.40 -18.63 -11.11
N ALA A 77 8.69 -18.99 -11.15
CA ALA A 77 9.44 -19.28 -9.95
C ALA A 77 9.34 -18.11 -8.96
N TRP A 78 9.22 -18.41 -7.66
CA TRP A 78 8.96 -17.41 -6.62
C TRP A 78 9.90 -16.20 -6.70
N ARG A 79 11.22 -16.44 -6.79
CA ARG A 79 12.22 -15.39 -6.92
C ARG A 79 11.98 -14.49 -8.14
N GLU A 80 11.53 -15.08 -9.25
CA GLU A 80 11.21 -14.32 -10.46
C GLU A 80 9.92 -13.51 -10.29
N ARG A 81 8.91 -14.03 -9.58
CA ARG A 81 7.71 -13.28 -9.19
C ARG A 81 8.06 -12.08 -8.30
N VAL A 82 8.91 -12.27 -7.29
CA VAL A 82 9.39 -11.18 -6.40
C VAL A 82 9.98 -10.03 -7.22
N GLU A 83 10.93 -10.32 -8.11
CA GLU A 83 11.59 -9.28 -8.91
C GLU A 83 10.61 -8.59 -9.87
N LYS A 84 9.79 -9.35 -10.59
CA LYS A 84 8.87 -8.78 -11.57
C LYS A 84 7.74 -7.96 -10.92
N THR A 85 7.17 -8.44 -9.82
CA THR A 85 6.12 -7.70 -9.11
C THR A 85 6.66 -6.40 -8.53
N ALA A 86 7.87 -6.37 -7.98
CA ALA A 86 8.49 -5.12 -7.50
C ALA A 86 8.69 -4.10 -8.62
N VAL A 87 9.15 -4.54 -9.81
CA VAL A 87 9.32 -3.65 -10.99
C VAL A 87 7.98 -3.07 -11.45
N VAL A 88 6.96 -3.92 -11.61
CA VAL A 88 5.62 -3.48 -12.04
C VAL A 88 5.00 -2.55 -10.99
N ALA A 89 5.07 -2.91 -9.71
CA ALA A 89 4.55 -2.12 -8.61
C ALA A 89 5.17 -0.72 -8.57
N LEU A 90 6.50 -0.62 -8.63
CA LEU A 90 7.19 0.67 -8.65
C LEU A 90 6.80 1.52 -9.86
N SER A 91 6.69 0.90 -11.03
CA SER A 91 6.30 1.60 -12.25
C SER A 91 4.88 2.16 -12.15
N GLN A 92 3.91 1.34 -11.74
CA GLN A 92 2.52 1.76 -11.57
C GLN A 92 2.39 2.83 -10.48
N PHE A 93 3.03 2.64 -9.32
CA PHE A 93 2.96 3.61 -8.23
C PHE A 93 3.54 4.96 -8.63
N ARG A 94 4.67 4.98 -9.34
CA ARG A 94 5.26 6.23 -9.86
C ARG A 94 4.36 6.91 -10.89
N ALA A 95 3.65 6.15 -11.73
CA ALA A 95 2.66 6.71 -12.63
C ALA A 95 1.52 7.38 -11.85
N LEU A 96 0.98 6.72 -10.81
CA LEU A 96 -0.02 7.32 -9.92
C LEU A 96 0.50 8.63 -9.29
N GLN A 97 1.71 8.63 -8.73
CA GLN A 97 2.28 9.84 -8.11
C GLN A 97 2.47 11.00 -9.10
N LYS A 98 2.68 10.69 -10.38
CA LYS A 98 2.88 11.69 -11.43
C LYS A 98 1.56 12.21 -11.98
N ASP A 99 0.61 11.32 -12.21
CA ASP A 99 -0.58 11.60 -13.02
C ASP A 99 -1.82 11.91 -12.16
N CYS A 100 -1.74 11.68 -10.83
CA CYS A 100 -2.87 11.80 -9.91
C CYS A 100 -2.56 12.74 -8.74
N ASP A 101 -3.44 13.73 -8.51
CA ASP A 101 -3.43 14.50 -7.26
C ASP A 101 -4.29 13.80 -6.21
N PHE A 102 -3.65 12.98 -5.39
CA PHE A 102 -4.33 12.19 -4.35
C PHE A 102 -5.16 13.01 -3.38
N LEU A 103 -4.73 14.24 -3.06
CA LEU A 103 -5.48 15.09 -2.15
C LEU A 103 -6.71 15.67 -2.83
N ALA A 104 -6.60 16.09 -4.09
CA ALA A 104 -7.75 16.56 -4.86
C ALA A 104 -8.78 15.44 -5.08
N GLU A 105 -8.35 14.22 -5.38
CA GLU A 105 -9.21 13.04 -5.50
C GLU A 105 -9.93 12.75 -4.17
N GLY A 106 -9.19 12.74 -3.06
CA GLY A 106 -9.76 12.58 -1.72
C GLY A 106 -10.78 13.67 -1.39
N GLN A 107 -10.48 14.93 -1.72
CA GLN A 107 -11.39 16.06 -1.50
C GLN A 107 -12.66 15.93 -2.35
N SER A 108 -12.54 15.50 -3.60
CA SER A 108 -13.68 15.32 -4.51
C SER A 108 -14.63 14.21 -4.05
N SER A 109 -14.10 13.14 -3.46
CA SER A 109 -14.89 11.98 -3.05
C SER A 109 -15.38 12.04 -1.60
N PHE A 110 -14.59 12.62 -0.70
CA PHE A 110 -14.82 12.56 0.74
C PHE A 110 -14.69 13.92 1.43
N GLY A 111 -14.95 15.02 0.71
CA GLY A 111 -14.73 16.39 1.17
C GLY A 111 -15.25 16.68 2.57
N GLN A 112 -16.42 16.17 2.94
CA GLN A 112 -16.97 16.35 4.30
C GLN A 112 -16.03 15.83 5.40
N HIS A 113 -15.40 14.67 5.22
CA HIS A 113 -14.46 14.11 6.19
C HIS A 113 -13.15 14.90 6.24
N LEU A 114 -12.61 15.31 5.08
CA LEU A 114 -11.38 16.10 4.99
C LEU A 114 -11.56 17.50 5.59
N ASP A 115 -12.68 18.15 5.29
CA ASP A 115 -13.01 19.48 5.81
C ASP A 115 -13.22 19.44 7.33
N SER A 116 -13.91 18.40 7.84
CA SER A 116 -14.10 18.21 9.28
C SER A 116 -12.77 17.98 10.00
N TYR A 117 -11.89 17.15 9.41
CA TYR A 117 -10.56 16.90 9.97
C TYR A 117 -9.71 18.18 10.00
N ARG A 118 -9.76 18.97 8.92
CA ARG A 118 -9.07 20.27 8.82
C ARG A 118 -9.60 21.30 9.81
N ALA A 119 -10.93 21.38 9.98
CA ALA A 119 -11.55 22.27 10.96
C ALA A 119 -11.16 21.90 12.41
N GLY A 120 -10.87 20.62 12.67
CA GLY A 120 -10.30 20.13 13.92
C GLY A 120 -8.80 20.39 14.10
N GLY A 121 -8.14 21.04 13.13
CA GLY A 121 -6.71 21.37 13.16
C GLY A 121 -5.78 20.31 12.56
N GLY A 122 -6.32 19.24 11.97
CA GLY A 122 -5.51 18.22 11.30
C GLY A 122 -5.11 18.60 9.86
N ASP A 123 -3.99 18.09 9.38
CA ASP A 123 -3.65 18.13 7.96
C ASP A 123 -4.16 16.86 7.27
N PRO A 124 -5.07 16.92 6.28
CA PRO A 124 -5.51 15.74 5.54
C PRO A 124 -4.40 14.86 4.97
N ARG A 125 -3.19 15.42 4.75
CA ARG A 125 -2.01 14.64 4.34
C ARG A 125 -1.54 13.66 5.41
N ASP A 126 -1.76 13.95 6.69
CA ASP A 126 -1.42 13.06 7.81
C ASP A 126 -2.38 11.86 7.88
N ALA A 127 -3.62 12.03 7.39
CA ALA A 127 -4.60 10.96 7.27
C ALA A 127 -4.41 10.15 5.98
N MET A 128 -3.68 10.68 4.99
CA MET A 128 -3.48 10.05 3.69
C MET A 128 -2.40 8.97 3.76
N CYS A 129 -2.79 7.74 3.45
CA CYS A 129 -1.91 6.59 3.45
C CYS A 129 -2.19 5.68 2.27
N PHE A 130 -1.30 4.74 2.03
CA PHE A 130 -1.49 3.70 1.01
C PHE A 130 -1.37 2.35 1.70
N VAL A 131 -2.41 1.53 1.58
CA VAL A 131 -2.36 0.14 2.03
C VAL A 131 -1.50 -0.64 1.07
N TRP A 132 -0.67 -1.54 1.59
CA TRP A 132 0.19 -2.37 0.76
C TRP A 132 0.13 -3.82 1.19
N TYR A 133 -0.15 -4.72 0.24
CA TYR A 133 -0.29 -6.14 0.49
C TYR A 133 0.92 -6.90 -0.07
N LEU A 134 1.47 -7.76 0.77
CA LEU A 134 2.62 -8.59 0.47
C LEU A 134 2.24 -10.07 0.59
N GLU A 135 2.89 -10.92 -0.19
CA GLU A 135 2.74 -12.38 -0.14
C GLU A 135 4.10 -13.00 0.19
N ALA A 136 4.11 -13.96 1.13
CA ALA A 136 5.29 -14.78 1.43
C ALA A 136 5.18 -16.16 0.76
N THR A 137 6.31 -16.84 0.54
CA THR A 137 6.35 -18.12 -0.21
C THR A 137 5.46 -19.22 0.40
N GLY A 138 5.12 -19.13 1.69
CA GLY A 138 4.30 -20.10 2.40
C GLY A 138 2.78 -19.83 2.37
N ASP A 139 2.34 -18.74 1.75
CA ASP A 139 0.90 -18.36 1.73
C ASP A 139 0.10 -19.11 0.64
N LEU A 140 0.76 -19.92 -0.20
CA LEU A 140 0.17 -20.67 -1.32
C LEU A 140 -0.43 -22.04 -0.95
N GLU A 141 -0.42 -22.46 0.32
CA GLU A 141 -0.93 -23.78 0.75
C GLU A 141 -2.38 -23.77 1.31
N GLN A 142 -3.26 -22.88 0.85
CA GLN A 142 -4.69 -22.97 1.19
C GLN A 142 -5.58 -22.76 -0.02
N VAL A 143 -5.74 -23.82 -0.81
CA VAL A 143 -6.91 -24.05 -1.69
C VAL A 143 -7.55 -25.37 -1.28
#